data_AF-A0A835I8I1-F1
#
_entry.id   AF-A0A835I8I1-F1
#
_cell.length_a   1.000
_cell.length_b   1.000
_cell.length_c   1.000
_cell.angle_alpha   90.00
_cell.angle_beta   90.00
_cell.angle_gamma   90.00
#
_symmetry.space_group_name_H-M   'P 1'
#
loop_
_entity.id
_entity.type
_entity.pdbx_description
1 polymer ?
#
loop_
_entity_poly.entity_id
_entity_poly.type
_entity_poly.pdbx_seq_one_letter_code
_entity_poly.pdbx_strand_id
1 'polypeptide(L)'
;MEQQQGGGGGQDAAAARCRTFVTYYRKKLLHHKELEAKTRTWREALRAAKKEYAKTEDDLKYLQSVGQIIGEVLRPLDNERVIVKASSGPRYVVGCRMLQDLSWLGLDEWDE
;
A
#
# COMPACT_ATOMS: atom_id res chain seq x y z
N MET A 1 -78.15 10.60 -38.29
CA MET A 1 -77.62 10.86 -36.93
C MET A 1 -77.99 9.61 -36.15
N GLU A 2 -77.08 8.75 -35.73
CA GLU A 2 -76.02 9.08 -34.78
C GLU A 2 -74.90 8.04 -34.85
N GLN A 3 -73.71 8.50 -34.54
CA GLN A 3 -72.45 7.85 -34.83
C GLN A 3 -72.19 6.62 -33.97
N GLN A 4 -71.55 5.65 -34.60
CA GLN A 4 -70.93 4.51 -33.97
C GLN A 4 -69.52 4.90 -33.50
N GLN A 5 -69.29 4.98 -32.19
CA GLN A 5 -67.94 5.00 -31.60
C GLN A 5 -67.95 4.26 -30.26
N GLY A 6 -67.18 3.18 -30.18
CA GLY A 6 -67.03 2.38 -28.97
C GLY A 6 -66.05 1.24 -29.17
N GLY A 7 -64.76 1.55 -29.33
CA GLY A 7 -63.74 0.53 -29.55
C GLY A 7 -62.30 1.05 -29.45
N GLY A 8 -61.92 1.69 -28.34
CA GLY A 8 -60.56 2.21 -28.13
C GLY A 8 -59.88 1.84 -26.80
N GLY A 9 -60.63 1.63 -25.71
CA GLY A 9 -60.07 1.58 -24.36
C GLY A 9 -59.19 0.37 -23.99
N GLY A 10 -59.21 -0.71 -24.77
CA GLY A 10 -58.48 -1.95 -24.45
C GLY A 10 -56.97 -1.91 -24.80
N GLN A 11 -56.60 -1.21 -25.88
CA GLN A 11 -55.21 -1.13 -26.35
C GLN A 11 -54.37 -0.17 -25.49
N ASP A 12 -54.98 0.90 -24.98
CA ASP A 12 -54.30 1.89 -24.13
C ASP A 12 -53.91 1.35 -22.75
N ALA A 13 -54.73 0.47 -22.17
CA ALA A 13 -54.45 -0.16 -20.88
C ALA A 13 -53.31 -1.18 -20.97
N ALA A 14 -53.24 -1.97 -22.06
CA ALA A 14 -52.13 -2.87 -22.32
C ALA A 14 -50.83 -2.10 -22.60
N ALA A 15 -50.91 -1.03 -23.40
CA ALA A 15 -49.78 -0.13 -23.66
C ALA A 15 -49.30 0.57 -22.36
N ALA A 16 -50.22 0.97 -21.47
CA ALA A 16 -49.87 1.54 -20.16
C ALA A 16 -49.11 0.56 -19.27
N ARG A 17 -49.53 -0.72 -19.23
CA ARG A 17 -48.81 -1.77 -18.51
C ARG A 17 -47.42 -2.02 -19.12
N CYS A 18 -47.32 -2.12 -20.44
CA CYS A 18 -46.01 -2.26 -21.09
C CYS A 18 -45.09 -1.06 -20.79
N ARG A 19 -45.61 0.17 -20.76
CA ARG A 19 -44.85 1.37 -20.37
C ARG A 19 -44.36 1.31 -18.92
N THR A 20 -45.17 0.84 -17.97
CA THR A 20 -44.73 0.72 -16.57
C THR A 20 -43.65 -0.35 -16.39
N PHE A 21 -43.77 -1.49 -17.08
CA PHE A 21 -42.72 -2.52 -17.07
C PHE A 21 -41.41 -2.05 -17.69
N VAL A 22 -41.45 -1.37 -18.84
CA VAL A 22 -40.25 -0.82 -19.50
C VAL A 22 -39.57 0.25 -18.64
N THR A 23 -40.35 1.13 -18.01
CA THR A 23 -39.79 2.16 -17.12
C THR A 23 -39.18 1.57 -15.84
N TYR A 24 -39.78 0.51 -15.28
CA TYR A 24 -39.21 -0.22 -14.15
C TYR A 24 -37.88 -0.89 -14.51
N TYR A 25 -37.82 -1.58 -15.66
CA TYR A 25 -36.61 -2.26 -16.12
C TYR A 25 -35.49 -1.24 -16.43
N ARG A 26 -35.84 -0.11 -17.05
CA ARG A 26 -34.92 1.01 -17.30
C ARG A 26 -34.34 1.58 -16.00
N LYS A 27 -35.17 1.75 -14.96
CA LYS A 27 -34.70 2.20 -13.63
C LYS A 27 -33.73 1.21 -13.00
N LYS A 28 -34.02 -0.10 -13.05
CA LYS A 28 -33.09 -1.13 -12.55
C LYS A 28 -31.77 -1.14 -13.29
N LEU A 29 -31.79 -0.97 -14.61
CA LEU A 29 -30.57 -0.92 -15.42
C LEU A 29 -29.70 0.30 -15.07
N LEU A 30 -30.32 1.47 -14.88
CA LEU A 30 -29.60 2.67 -14.43
C LEU A 30 -28.99 2.48 -13.05
N HIS A 31 -29.75 1.88 -12.12
CA HIS A 31 -29.25 1.61 -10.77
C HIS A 31 -28.06 0.64 -10.78
N HIS A 32 -28.10 -0.40 -11.60
CA HIS A 32 -26.96 -1.32 -11.74
C HIS A 32 -25.72 -0.61 -12.29
N LYS A 33 -25.89 0.26 -13.30
CA LYS A 33 -24.78 1.06 -13.85
C LYS A 33 -24.18 2.03 -12.83
N GLU A 34 -25.01 2.67 -12.01
CA GLU A 34 -24.54 3.54 -10.93
C GLU A 34 -23.80 2.78 -9.84
N LEU A 35 -24.30 1.61 -9.45
CA LEU A 35 -23.65 0.74 -8.47
C LEU A 35 -22.32 0.22 -9.00
N GLU A 36 -22.26 -0.19 -10.27
CA GLU A 36 -21.02 -0.64 -10.92
C GLU A 36 -19.98 0.47 -10.98
N ALA A 37 -20.39 1.70 -11.33
CA ALA A 37 -19.52 2.87 -11.32
C ALA A 37 -18.98 3.15 -9.90
N LYS A 38 -19.85 3.11 -8.88
CA LYS A 38 -19.45 3.25 -7.47
C LYS A 38 -18.48 2.14 -7.06
N THR A 39 -18.78 0.88 -7.35
CA THR A 39 -17.89 -0.24 -7.01
C THR A 39 -16.53 -0.09 -7.67
N ARG A 40 -16.47 0.43 -8.90
CA ARG A 40 -15.21 0.72 -9.57
C ARG A 40 -14.42 1.81 -8.86
N THR A 41 -15.03 2.94 -8.50
CA THR A 41 -14.34 4.01 -7.78
C THR A 41 -13.85 3.56 -6.41
N TRP A 42 -14.66 2.81 -5.65
CA TRP A 42 -14.26 2.23 -4.37
C TRP A 42 -13.08 1.26 -4.50
N ARG A 43 -13.03 0.45 -5.57
CA ARG A 43 -11.89 -0.45 -5.83
C ARG A 43 -10.60 0.33 -6.15
N GLU A 44 -10.70 1.39 -6.95
CA GLU A 44 -9.56 2.24 -7.28
C GLU A 44 -9.04 2.97 -6.03
N ALA A 45 -9.92 3.55 -5.22
CA ALA A 45 -9.58 4.16 -3.94
C ALA A 45 -8.94 3.16 -2.97
N LEU A 46 -9.47 1.93 -2.87
CA LEU A 46 -8.91 0.88 -2.03
C LEU A 46 -7.49 0.48 -2.46
N ARG A 47 -7.22 0.42 -3.77
CA ARG A 47 -5.87 0.12 -4.28
C ARG A 47 -4.89 1.26 -3.98
N ALA A 48 -5.32 2.50 -4.14
CA ALA A 48 -4.51 3.67 -3.80
C ALA A 48 -4.17 3.70 -2.30
N ALA A 49 -5.18 3.53 -1.44
CA ALA A 49 -5.00 3.51 0.01
C ALA A 49 -4.08 2.37 0.48
N LYS A 50 -4.18 1.17 -0.11
CA LYS A 50 -3.26 0.07 0.20
C LYS A 50 -1.81 0.38 -0.16
N LYS A 51 -1.58 1.05 -1.29
CA LYS A 51 -0.23 1.44 -1.72
C LYS A 51 0.35 2.52 -0.79
N GLU A 52 -0.45 3.50 -0.42
CA GLU A 52 -0.05 4.55 0.52
C GLU A 52 0.26 3.95 1.90
N TYR A 53 -0.60 3.05 2.38
CA TYR A 53 -0.40 2.34 3.64
C TYR A 53 0.93 1.57 3.67
N ALA A 54 1.21 0.76 2.63
CA ALA A 54 2.47 0.03 2.52
C ALA A 54 3.69 0.96 2.55
N LYS A 55 3.62 2.10 1.86
CA LYS A 55 4.68 3.11 1.91
C LYS A 55 4.87 3.67 3.32
N THR A 56 3.79 4.03 4.01
CA THR A 56 3.88 4.59 5.37
C THR A 56 4.37 3.58 6.39
N GLU A 57 4.07 2.30 6.21
CA GLU A 57 4.56 1.21 7.07
C GLU A 57 6.07 1.00 6.86
N ASP A 58 6.52 1.00 5.61
CA ASP A 58 7.95 0.97 5.27
C ASP A 58 8.68 2.19 5.84
N ASP A 59 8.16 3.40 5.63
CA ASP A 59 8.72 4.65 6.16
C ASP A 59 8.83 4.60 7.69
N LEU A 60 7.81 4.09 8.39
CA LEU A 60 7.83 3.92 9.84
C LEU A 60 8.90 2.92 10.29
N LYS A 61 9.07 1.82 9.55
CA LYS A 61 10.12 0.82 9.82
C LYS A 61 11.53 1.41 9.63
N TYR A 62 11.72 2.25 8.62
CA TYR A 62 12.99 2.96 8.42
C TYR A 62 13.27 3.95 9.54
N LEU A 63 12.26 4.68 10.02
CA LEU A 63 12.42 5.62 11.14
C LEU A 63 12.77 4.92 12.46
N GLN A 64 12.28 3.70 12.67
CA GLN A 64 12.64 2.89 13.83
C GLN A 64 14.07 2.34 13.76
N SER A 65 14.69 2.32 12.58
CA SER A 65 16.10 1.96 12.47
C SER A 65 16.97 3.10 13.01
N VAL A 66 17.66 2.83 14.11
CA VAL A 66 18.64 3.77 14.67
C VAL A 66 19.86 3.77 13.75
N GLY A 67 20.27 4.94 13.27
CA GLY A 67 21.47 5.08 12.45
C GLY A 67 22.71 4.59 13.20
N GLN A 68 23.41 3.61 12.63
CA GLN A 68 24.66 3.09 13.20
C GLN A 68 25.83 3.94 12.72
N ILE A 69 26.72 4.32 13.65
CA ILE A 69 27.91 5.11 13.30
C ILE A 69 28.93 4.19 12.63
N ILE A 70 29.40 4.61 11.46
CA ILE A 70 30.45 3.90 10.72
C ILE A 70 31.81 4.38 11.24
N GLY A 71 32.71 3.42 11.49
CA GLY A 71 34.07 3.66 11.92
C GLY A 71 35.02 2.60 11.40
N GLU A 72 36.29 2.94 11.36
CA GLU A 72 37.38 2.04 10.98
C GLU A 72 37.90 1.32 12.23
N VAL A 73 38.14 0.01 12.14
CA VAL A 73 38.73 -0.77 13.23
C VAL A 73 40.25 -0.59 13.18
N LEU A 74 40.83 -0.07 14.25
CA LEU A 74 42.27 0.18 14.32
C LEU A 74 43.02 -1.01 14.90
N ARG A 75 42.64 -1.44 16.11
CA ARG A 75 43.36 -2.48 16.85
C ARG A 75 42.39 -3.26 17.76
N PRO A 76 42.46 -4.60 17.76
CA PRO A 76 41.79 -5.41 18.77
C PRO A 76 42.53 -5.30 20.11
N LEU A 77 41.80 -5.09 21.21
CA LEU A 77 42.37 -5.15 22.56
C LEU A 77 42.22 -6.55 23.14
N ASP A 78 40.97 -7.02 23.17
CA ASP A 78 40.56 -8.30 23.73
C ASP A 78 39.61 -9.00 22.74
N ASN A 79 39.34 -10.28 22.96
CA ASN A 79 38.45 -11.08 22.10
C ASN A 79 37.04 -10.46 21.90
N GLU A 80 36.59 -9.59 22.81
CA GLU A 80 35.28 -8.95 22.75
C GLU A 80 35.32 -7.43 22.51
N ARG A 81 36.52 -6.80 22.48
CA ARG A 81 36.67 -5.35 22.49
C ARG A 81 37.67 -4.87 21.46
N VAL A 82 37.27 -3.88 20.67
CA VAL A 82 38.12 -3.26 19.64
C VAL A 82 38.13 -1.75 19.75
N ILE A 83 39.25 -1.14 19.34
CA ILE A 83 39.33 0.31 19.15
C ILE A 83 38.81 0.63 17.76
N VAL A 84 37.77 1.45 17.71
CA VAL A 84 37.25 2.03 16.46
C VAL A 84 37.54 3.52 16.43
N LYS A 85 37.96 4.00 15.26
CA LYS A 85 37.98 5.43 14.95
C LYS A 85 36.66 5.76 14.27
N ALA A 86 35.82 6.55 14.94
CA ALA A 86 34.59 7.01 14.31
C ALA A 86 34.93 7.94 13.14
N SER A 87 34.08 7.98 12.11
CA SER A 87 34.23 8.96 11.02
C SER A 87 34.27 10.41 11.52
N SER A 88 33.77 10.68 12.73
CA SER A 88 33.81 11.99 13.38
C SER A 88 35.18 12.37 13.96
N GLY A 89 36.17 11.47 13.98
CA GLY A 89 37.54 11.74 14.47
C GLY A 89 37.95 11.12 15.81
N PRO A 90 37.10 11.05 16.86
CA PRO A 90 37.47 10.44 18.14
C PRO A 90 37.56 8.91 18.07
N ARG A 91 38.41 8.35 18.94
CA ARG A 91 38.61 6.91 19.11
C ARG A 91 37.76 6.41 20.26
N TYR A 92 37.00 5.34 20.03
CA TYR A 92 36.16 4.69 21.02
C TYR A 92 36.56 3.23 21.20
N VAL A 93 36.36 2.71 22.40
CA VAL A 93 36.43 1.28 22.68
C VAL A 93 35.01 0.73 22.59
N VAL A 94 34.77 -0.17 21.65
CA VAL A 94 33.44 -0.75 21.40
C VAL A 94 33.49 -2.26 21.62
N GLY A 95 32.44 -2.80 22.23
CA GLY A 95 32.25 -4.23 22.38
C GLY A 95 31.61 -4.83 21.13
N CYS A 96 32.22 -5.88 20.56
CA CYS A 96 31.67 -6.61 19.43
C CYS A 96 30.65 -7.65 19.92
N ARG A 97 29.44 -7.66 19.34
CA ARG A 97 28.39 -8.64 19.68
C ARG A 97 28.54 -9.95 18.91
N MET A 98 29.21 -9.95 17.75
CA MET A 98 29.52 -11.14 16.96
C MET A 98 31.02 -11.18 16.67
N LEU A 99 31.71 -12.20 17.20
CA LEU A 99 33.15 -12.42 17.04
C LEU A 99 33.54 -12.76 15.59
N GLN A 100 32.61 -13.33 14.83
CA GLN A 100 32.87 -13.89 13.49
C GLN A 100 33.17 -12.82 12.42
N ASP A 101 32.81 -11.55 12.65
CA ASP A 101 33.06 -10.48 11.68
C ASP A 101 34.48 -9.89 11.77
N LEU A 102 35.16 -10.06 12.92
CA LEU A 102 36.51 -9.50 13.12
C LEU A 102 37.56 -10.16 12.20
N SER A 103 37.41 -11.45 11.91
CA SER A 103 38.32 -12.17 11.00
C SER A 103 38.16 -11.78 9.53
N TRP A 104 37.01 -11.20 9.14
CA TRP A 104 36.81 -10.71 7.76
C TRP A 104 37.47 -9.35 7.50
N LEU A 105 37.81 -8.61 8.56
CA LEU A 105 38.44 -7.29 8.45
C LEU A 105 39.93 -7.34 8.12
N GLY A 106 40.51 -8.54 7.94
CA GLY A 106 41.89 -8.68 7.44
C GLY A 106 42.94 -7.99 8.31
N LEU A 107 42.74 -7.94 9.62
CA LEU A 107 43.69 -7.34 10.58
C LEU A 107 44.89 -8.27 10.89
N ASP A 108 45.28 -9.12 9.95
CA ASP A 108 46.38 -10.09 10.09
C ASP A 108 47.75 -9.55 9.64
N GLU A 109 47.88 -8.27 9.30
CA GLU A 109 49.12 -7.73 8.70
C GLU A 109 49.61 -6.44 9.39
N TRP A 110 49.81 -6.51 10.71
CA TRP A 110 50.50 -5.46 11.48
C TRP A 110 51.36 -6.05 12.60
N ASP A 111 52.48 -6.67 12.22
CA ASP A 111 53.69 -6.78 13.05
C ASP A 111 54.91 -6.92 12.14
N GLU A 112 55.47 -5.79 11.69
CA GLU A 112 56.92 -5.49 11.67
C GLU A 112 57.19 -3.99 11.51
#